data_AF-A0AAJ8MJJ5-F1
#
_entry.id   AF-A0AAJ8MJJ5-F1
#
_cell.length_a   1.000
_cell.length_b   1.000
_cell.length_c   1.000
_cell.angle_alpha   90.00
_cell.angle_beta   90.00
_cell.angle_gamma   90.00
#
_symmetry.space_group_name_H-M   'P 1'
#
loop_
_entity.id
_entity.type
_entity.pdbx_description
1 polymer ?
#
loop_
_entity_poly.entity_id
_entity_poly.type
_entity_poly.pdbx_seq_one_letter_code
_entity_poly.pdbx_strand_id
1 'polypeptide(L)'
;MSTVHGNLSHAMRDNYNEHGVDEYYRKVAATYRNPFFPGIKKVIWTLMNRWWEAEGRNLYSSGGTRSCGLRVLDMAAGSGEATLCLLEWATAGSQSNSISVAHPHITNTSSAPDPLAALRAIQSGQSSRPAFIPPNVWRSGPASAGPTISSRTRKGKHVFGNMDPPQLPENFEIDIVATDPYTSPAYRERTSRPCHPISFTDLANGVLPPDSLQHSQAGPIWDVIVCSFALHLVTSPSELFALLYELSGKSRWLVIIAPHKKPEIKETWGWSRWDIASWTAAGEGKLYASGKANEEEEEETELEIVRDKVKLRLYRSNAF
;
A
#
# COMPACT_ATOMS: atom_id res chain seq x y z
N MET A 1 -6.29 24.28 -30.77
CA MET A 1 -5.15 23.79 -29.97
C MET A 1 -5.50 22.37 -29.53
N SER A 2 -4.67 21.39 -29.87
CA SER A 2 -4.90 19.98 -29.50
C SER A 2 -4.73 19.82 -27.99
N THR A 3 -5.80 19.53 -27.26
CA THR A 3 -5.77 19.18 -25.84
C THR A 3 -5.06 17.84 -25.70
N VAL A 4 -3.84 17.86 -25.16
CA VAL A 4 -3.11 16.64 -24.82
C VAL A 4 -3.76 16.04 -23.58
N HIS A 5 -4.31 14.83 -23.72
CA HIS A 5 -4.90 14.09 -22.62
C HIS A 5 -3.91 13.04 -22.10
N GLY A 6 -3.62 13.07 -20.79
CA GLY A 6 -2.80 12.04 -20.12
C GLY A 6 -1.28 12.21 -20.30
N ASN A 7 -0.56 11.12 -20.08
CA ASN A 7 0.91 11.09 -20.12
C ASN A 7 1.42 11.20 -21.58
N LEU A 8 2.28 12.20 -21.85
CA LEU A 8 2.86 12.45 -23.19
C LEU A 8 3.66 11.27 -23.77
N SER A 9 4.21 10.40 -22.91
CA SER A 9 4.81 9.11 -23.27
C SER A 9 4.65 8.10 -22.14
N HIS A 10 4.85 6.81 -22.42
CA HIS A 10 4.83 5.74 -21.41
C HIS A 10 6.00 5.81 -20.41
N ALA A 11 7.11 6.46 -20.76
CA ALA A 11 8.30 6.59 -19.93
C ALA A 11 8.40 8.02 -19.37
N MET A 12 7.88 8.23 -18.16
CA MET A 12 7.88 9.55 -17.49
C MET A 12 9.26 10.22 -17.44
N ARG A 13 10.33 9.43 -17.32
CA ARG A 13 11.70 9.94 -17.26
C ARG A 13 12.14 10.59 -18.58
N ASP A 14 11.67 10.09 -19.71
CA ASP A 14 12.00 10.65 -21.02
C ASP A 14 11.31 12.01 -21.20
N ASN A 15 10.07 12.13 -20.72
CA ASN A 15 9.33 13.40 -20.74
C ASN A 15 10.03 14.50 -19.94
N TYR A 16 10.60 14.16 -18.77
CA TYR A 16 11.34 15.13 -17.95
C TYR A 16 12.66 15.53 -18.60
N ASN A 17 13.34 14.60 -19.28
CA ASN A 17 14.60 14.89 -19.96
C ASN A 17 14.39 15.79 -21.19
N GLU A 18 13.27 15.65 -21.89
CA GLU A 18 12.99 16.42 -23.11
C GLU A 18 12.44 17.83 -22.84
N HIS A 19 11.54 17.97 -21.86
CA HIS A 19 10.83 19.23 -21.61
C HIS A 19 11.14 19.85 -20.24
N GLY A 20 11.76 19.11 -19.32
CA GLY A 20 11.81 19.48 -17.91
C GLY A 20 10.49 19.20 -17.19
N VAL A 21 10.56 19.03 -15.87
CA VAL A 21 9.41 18.69 -15.01
C VAL A 21 8.32 19.77 -15.09
N ASP A 22 8.72 21.04 -15.04
CA ASP A 22 7.78 22.18 -15.07
C ASP A 22 6.97 22.25 -16.36
N GLU A 23 7.61 22.10 -17.51
CA GLU A 23 6.90 22.17 -18.80
C GLU A 23 5.99 20.97 -19.01
N TYR A 24 6.43 19.77 -18.59
CA TYR A 24 5.60 18.58 -18.64
C TYR A 24 4.29 18.80 -17.89
N TYR A 25 4.37 19.16 -16.61
CA TYR A 25 3.17 19.35 -15.80
C TYR A 25 2.35 20.56 -16.24
N ARG A 26 2.95 21.62 -16.78
CA ARG A 26 2.20 22.72 -17.40
C ARG A 26 1.24 22.25 -18.49
N LYS A 27 1.62 21.23 -19.27
CA LYS A 27 0.81 20.70 -20.37
C LYS A 27 -0.27 19.73 -19.89
N VAL A 28 0.01 18.92 -18.85
CA VAL A 28 -0.86 17.79 -18.47
C VAL A 28 -1.52 17.91 -17.10
N ALA A 29 -1.20 18.95 -16.31
CA ALA A 29 -1.58 19.09 -14.90
C ALA A 29 -3.06 18.81 -14.62
N ALA A 30 -3.96 19.37 -15.43
CA ALA A 30 -5.41 19.22 -15.23
C ALA A 30 -5.94 17.81 -15.52
N THR A 31 -5.22 17.01 -16.32
CA THR A 31 -5.66 15.67 -16.74
C THR A 31 -4.73 14.55 -16.25
N TYR A 32 -3.73 14.88 -15.44
CA TYR A 32 -2.73 13.95 -14.94
C TYR A 32 -3.41 12.76 -14.23
N ARG A 33 -2.93 11.55 -14.51
CA ARG A 33 -3.33 10.30 -13.84
C ARG A 33 -2.11 9.40 -13.72
N ASN A 34 -1.90 8.82 -12.55
CA ASN A 34 -0.81 7.86 -12.37
C ASN A 34 -1.25 6.47 -12.90
N PRO A 35 -0.55 5.88 -13.88
CA PRO A 35 -0.92 4.59 -14.46
C PRO A 35 -0.73 3.41 -13.48
N PHE A 36 0.00 3.62 -12.38
CA PHE A 36 0.25 2.61 -11.36
C PHE A 36 -0.77 2.62 -10.22
N PHE A 37 -1.92 3.31 -10.39
CA PHE A 37 -2.96 3.40 -9.37
C PHE A 37 -3.37 2.04 -8.74
N PRO A 38 -3.56 0.94 -9.50
CA PRO A 38 -3.84 -0.37 -8.90
C PRO A 38 -2.74 -0.87 -7.95
N GLY A 39 -1.47 -0.69 -8.31
CA GLY A 39 -0.34 -1.06 -7.47
C GLY A 39 -0.22 -0.17 -6.22
N ILE A 40 -0.45 1.13 -6.37
CA ILE A 40 -0.51 2.10 -5.25
C ILE A 40 -1.56 1.67 -4.23
N LYS A 41 -2.76 1.28 -4.69
CA LYS A 41 -3.81 0.76 -3.80
C LYS A 41 -3.35 -0.45 -3.02
N LYS A 42 -2.81 -1.46 -3.70
CA LYS A 42 -2.36 -2.69 -3.05
C LYS A 42 -1.31 -2.43 -1.98
N VAL A 43 -0.29 -1.60 -2.27
CA VAL A 43 0.75 -1.32 -1.27
C VAL A 43 0.23 -0.49 -0.09
N ILE A 44 -0.63 0.51 -0.33
CA ILE A 44 -1.24 1.32 0.74
C ILE A 44 -2.12 0.44 1.63
N TRP A 45 -2.99 -0.38 1.06
CA TRP A 45 -3.87 -1.26 1.84
C TRP A 45 -3.07 -2.27 2.65
N THR A 46 -2.02 -2.86 2.07
CA THR A 46 -1.10 -3.74 2.79
C THR A 46 -0.49 -3.03 4.01
N LEU A 47 0.03 -1.81 3.82
CA LEU A 47 0.61 -1.02 4.90
C LEU A 47 -0.44 -0.69 5.98
N MET A 48 -1.60 -0.19 5.58
CA MET A 48 -2.63 0.26 6.53
C MET A 48 -3.20 -0.88 7.37
N ASN A 49 -3.38 -2.07 6.78
CA ASN A 49 -3.74 -3.28 7.54
C ASN A 49 -2.69 -3.58 8.61
N ARG A 50 -1.41 -3.59 8.22
CA ARG A 50 -0.32 -3.91 9.15
C ARG A 50 -0.16 -2.84 10.24
N TRP A 51 -0.27 -1.57 9.88
CA TRP A 51 -0.23 -0.44 10.82
C TRP A 51 -1.40 -0.50 11.81
N TRP A 52 -2.60 -0.82 11.34
CA TRP A 52 -3.77 -0.97 12.22
C TRP A 52 -3.56 -2.05 13.27
N GLU A 53 -3.06 -3.21 12.86
CA GLU A 53 -2.74 -4.31 13.77
C GLU A 53 -1.66 -3.96 14.79
N ALA A 54 -0.65 -3.19 14.36
CA ALA A 54 0.49 -2.84 15.21
C ALA A 54 0.18 -1.71 16.20
N GLU A 55 -0.49 -0.67 15.74
CA GLU A 55 -0.67 0.58 16.48
C GLU A 55 -2.12 1.07 16.45
N GLY A 56 -2.73 1.11 15.25
CA GLY A 56 -4.01 1.78 15.04
C GLY A 56 -5.13 1.26 15.96
N ARG A 57 -5.25 -0.05 16.14
CA ARG A 57 -6.24 -0.66 17.03
C ARG A 57 -6.14 -0.10 18.45
N ASN A 58 -4.93 -0.04 19.01
CA ASN A 58 -4.76 0.47 20.38
C ASN A 58 -4.97 1.99 20.48
N LEU A 59 -4.64 2.72 19.42
CA LEU A 59 -4.76 4.18 19.39
C LEU A 59 -6.22 4.65 19.26
N TYR A 60 -7.03 3.94 18.47
CA TYR A 60 -8.36 4.41 18.03
C TYR A 60 -9.53 3.53 18.49
N SER A 61 -9.31 2.37 19.11
CA SER A 61 -10.42 1.59 19.71
C SER A 61 -11.06 2.33 20.89
N SER A 62 -12.25 1.89 21.31
CA SER A 62 -12.97 2.42 22.48
C SER A 62 -12.09 2.39 23.73
N GLY A 63 -11.60 3.55 24.18
CA GLY A 63 -10.63 3.71 25.27
C GLY A 63 -9.18 3.98 24.84
N GLY A 64 -8.93 4.15 23.54
CA GLY A 64 -7.65 4.52 22.97
C GLY A 64 -7.22 5.94 23.34
N THR A 65 -5.94 6.25 23.10
CA THR A 65 -5.33 7.52 23.49
C THR A 65 -5.62 8.67 22.53
N ARG A 66 -6.19 8.39 21.34
CA ARG A 66 -6.50 9.41 20.34
C ARG A 66 -7.99 9.71 20.29
N SER A 67 -8.31 11.00 20.40
CA SER A 67 -9.67 11.55 20.28
C SER A 67 -9.95 12.17 18.90
N CYS A 68 -8.91 12.38 18.07
CA CYS A 68 -9.01 12.88 16.70
C CYS A 68 -8.73 11.76 15.70
N GLY A 69 -9.16 11.92 14.45
CA GLY A 69 -8.85 10.99 13.36
C GLY A 69 -7.36 10.94 12.99
N LEU A 70 -7.00 9.97 12.15
CA LEU A 70 -5.65 9.82 11.62
C LEU A 70 -5.30 10.99 10.72
N ARG A 71 -4.30 11.81 11.08
CA ARG A 71 -3.90 12.97 10.28
C ARG A 71 -2.86 12.60 9.24
N VAL A 72 -3.16 12.86 7.97
CA VAL A 72 -2.31 12.50 6.84
C VAL A 72 -2.00 13.73 5.99
N LEU A 73 -0.73 13.86 5.60
CA LEU A 73 -0.30 14.74 4.52
C LEU A 73 -0.03 13.91 3.27
N ASP A 74 -0.84 14.09 2.22
CA ASP A 74 -0.57 13.57 0.88
C ASP A 74 0.32 14.60 0.14
N MET A 75 1.64 14.40 0.23
CA MET A 75 2.65 15.31 -0.30
C MET A 75 2.99 14.96 -1.75
N ALA A 76 2.94 15.97 -2.62
CA ALA A 76 3.01 15.80 -4.07
C ALA A 76 1.95 14.79 -4.52
N ALA A 77 0.70 15.12 -4.20
CA ALA A 77 -0.45 14.21 -4.25
C ALA A 77 -0.82 13.76 -5.67
N GLY A 78 -0.28 14.40 -6.72
CA GLY A 78 -0.69 14.11 -8.09
C GLY A 78 -2.18 14.33 -8.26
N SER A 79 -2.88 13.37 -8.88
CA SER A 79 -4.34 13.44 -9.00
C SER A 79 -5.10 12.84 -7.81
N GLY A 80 -4.40 12.49 -6.72
CA GLY A 80 -4.99 12.02 -5.47
C GLY A 80 -5.08 10.50 -5.34
N GLU A 81 -4.22 9.73 -6.01
CA GLU A 81 -4.18 8.28 -5.91
C GLU A 81 -4.06 7.79 -4.46
N ALA A 82 -3.10 8.31 -3.70
CA ALA A 82 -2.90 7.92 -2.31
C ALA A 82 -4.09 8.33 -1.42
N THR A 83 -4.56 9.57 -1.55
CA THR A 83 -5.79 10.07 -0.92
C THR A 83 -6.96 9.10 -1.11
N LEU A 84 -7.27 8.73 -2.35
CA LEU A 84 -8.41 7.85 -2.65
C LEU A 84 -8.23 6.46 -2.02
N CYS A 85 -7.03 5.89 -2.09
CA CYS A 85 -6.76 4.58 -1.50
C CYS A 85 -6.98 4.57 0.02
N LEU A 86 -6.56 5.63 0.72
CA LEU A 86 -6.74 5.76 2.17
C LEU A 86 -8.21 5.91 2.56
N LEU A 87 -8.96 6.76 1.85
CA LEU A 87 -10.39 6.96 2.09
C LEU A 87 -11.19 5.69 1.81
N GLU A 88 -10.86 5.00 0.71
CA GLU A 88 -11.50 3.73 0.36
C GLU A 88 -11.20 2.65 1.41
N TRP A 89 -9.95 2.56 1.89
CA TRP A 89 -9.55 1.64 2.95
C TRP A 89 -10.37 1.87 4.22
N ALA A 90 -10.49 3.13 4.67
CA ALA A 90 -11.28 3.48 5.85
C ALA A 90 -12.76 3.12 5.67
N THR A 91 -13.34 3.48 4.51
CA THR A 91 -14.74 3.19 4.19
C THR A 91 -15.05 1.70 4.20
N ALA A 92 -14.18 0.89 3.58
CA ALA A 92 -14.32 -0.57 3.56
C ALA A 92 -14.19 -1.18 4.96
N GLY A 93 -13.28 -0.65 5.79
CA GLY A 93 -13.12 -1.06 7.18
C GLY A 93 -14.36 -0.75 8.04
N SER A 94 -15.04 0.39 7.82
CA SER A 94 -16.30 0.72 8.50
C SER A 94 -17.46 -0.17 8.04
N GLN A 95 -17.55 -0.51 6.75
CA GLN A 95 -18.63 -1.35 6.21
C GLN A 95 -18.59 -2.79 6.71
N SER A 96 -17.40 -3.32 7.00
CA SER A 96 -17.23 -4.67 7.55
C SER A 96 -17.90 -4.87 8.93
N ASN A 97 -18.29 -3.79 9.61
CA ASN A 97 -19.05 -3.84 10.88
C ASN A 97 -20.55 -4.15 10.65
N SER A 98 -21.07 -3.84 9.46
CA SER A 98 -22.51 -3.95 9.13
C SER A 98 -22.95 -5.36 8.69
N ILE A 99 -22.01 -6.19 8.23
CA ILE A 99 -22.30 -7.52 7.65
C ILE A 99 -22.38 -8.62 8.74
N SER A 100 -21.88 -8.38 9.95
CA SER A 100 -21.79 -9.40 11.01
C SER A 100 -23.08 -9.66 11.81
N VAL A 101 -24.20 -8.96 11.54
CA VAL A 101 -25.46 -9.11 12.32
C VAL A 101 -26.52 -9.96 11.61
N ALA A 102 -26.31 -10.38 10.36
CA ALA A 102 -27.25 -11.29 9.69
C ALA A 102 -26.90 -12.76 9.97
N HIS A 103 -27.13 -13.22 11.20
CA HIS A 103 -27.38 -14.65 11.41
C HIS A 103 -28.76 -14.97 10.84
N PRO A 104 -28.90 -15.82 9.81
CA PRO A 104 -30.21 -16.36 9.48
C PRO A 104 -30.60 -17.26 10.65
N HIS A 105 -31.57 -16.80 11.45
CA HIS A 105 -32.26 -17.66 12.40
C HIS A 105 -32.92 -18.77 11.59
N ILE A 106 -32.28 -19.93 11.51
CA ILE A 106 -32.91 -21.16 11.01
C ILE A 106 -33.91 -21.57 12.10
N THR A 107 -35.15 -21.12 11.93
CA THR A 107 -36.29 -21.68 12.65
C THR A 107 -36.53 -23.08 12.14
N ASN A 108 -36.09 -24.07 12.92
CA ASN A 108 -36.47 -25.47 12.76
C ASN A 108 -37.98 -25.62 13.00
N THR A 109 -38.76 -25.80 11.93
CA THR A 109 -40.11 -26.39 12.01
C THR A 109 -40.47 -27.18 10.75
N SER A 110 -40.80 -28.46 10.99
CA SER A 110 -41.72 -29.36 10.25
C SER A 110 -41.40 -29.84 8.82
N SER A 111 -40.89 -31.07 8.77
CA SER A 111 -41.46 -32.25 8.07
C SER A 111 -42.21 -32.07 6.73
N ALA A 112 -41.53 -32.45 5.64
CA ALA A 112 -42.16 -33.06 4.47
C ALA A 112 -41.16 -34.05 3.82
N PRO A 113 -41.60 -35.24 3.35
CA PRO A 113 -40.70 -36.20 2.71
C PRO A 113 -40.42 -35.83 1.25
N ASP A 114 -39.14 -35.92 0.87
CA ASP A 114 -38.62 -35.70 -0.49
C ASP A 114 -39.07 -36.83 -1.44
N PRO A 115 -39.78 -36.55 -2.55
CA PRO A 115 -40.31 -37.57 -3.45
C PRO A 115 -39.30 -38.11 -4.48
N LEU A 116 -38.02 -37.75 -4.44
CA LEU A 116 -37.04 -38.11 -5.50
C LEU A 116 -35.90 -39.06 -5.09
N ALA A 117 -36.02 -39.72 -3.94
CA ALA A 117 -35.06 -40.75 -3.50
C ALA A 117 -35.24 -42.13 -4.17
N ALA A 118 -36.30 -42.36 -4.96
CA ALA A 118 -36.68 -43.68 -5.45
C ALA A 118 -36.14 -44.08 -6.85
N LEU A 119 -35.22 -43.31 -7.45
CA LEU A 119 -34.74 -43.55 -8.84
C LEU A 119 -33.25 -43.89 -8.97
N ARG A 120 -32.55 -44.20 -7.88
CA ARG A 120 -31.12 -44.55 -7.91
C ARG A 120 -30.77 -46.02 -7.67
N ALA A 121 -31.76 -46.90 -7.64
CA ALA A 121 -31.51 -48.34 -7.67
C ALA A 121 -32.01 -48.91 -9.00
N ILE A 122 -31.20 -49.79 -9.59
CA ILE A 122 -31.51 -50.68 -10.73
C ILE A 122 -31.14 -50.11 -12.12
N GLN A 123 -29.89 -50.32 -12.57
CA GLN A 123 -29.60 -51.23 -13.68
C GLN A 123 -28.11 -51.32 -14.05
N SER A 124 -27.66 -52.56 -14.06
CA SER A 124 -26.50 -53.15 -14.73
C SER A 124 -26.57 -53.00 -16.26
N GLY A 125 -25.41 -52.83 -16.92
CA GLY A 125 -25.30 -53.05 -18.37
C GLY A 125 -23.95 -52.59 -18.94
N GLN A 126 -23.20 -53.55 -19.50
CA GLN A 126 -21.85 -53.42 -20.05
C GLN A 126 -21.75 -52.51 -21.29
N SER A 127 -20.57 -51.93 -21.57
CA SER A 127 -19.76 -52.26 -22.78
C SER A 127 -18.78 -51.15 -23.25
N SER A 128 -17.49 -51.53 -23.28
CA SER A 128 -16.44 -51.20 -24.27
C SER A 128 -15.90 -49.76 -24.41
N ARG A 129 -14.67 -49.55 -23.91
CA ARG A 129 -13.43 -49.27 -24.68
C ARG A 129 -12.29 -48.82 -23.74
N PRO A 130 -11.12 -49.49 -23.71
CA PRO A 130 -9.97 -48.99 -22.97
C PRO A 130 -9.11 -48.09 -23.87
N ALA A 131 -8.69 -46.94 -23.35
CA ALA A 131 -7.62 -46.14 -23.95
C ALA A 131 -6.26 -46.65 -23.45
N PHE A 132 -5.39 -46.88 -24.43
CA PHE A 132 -4.04 -47.41 -24.44
C PHE A 132 -3.05 -46.69 -23.51
N ILE A 133 -2.28 -47.45 -22.73
CA ILE A 133 -1.14 -46.99 -21.90
C ILE A 133 0.12 -47.71 -22.40
N PRO A 134 1.21 -47.01 -22.79
CA PRO A 134 2.45 -47.66 -23.21
C PRO A 134 3.25 -48.24 -22.01
N PRO A 135 3.94 -49.38 -22.16
CA PRO A 135 4.57 -50.11 -21.06
C PRO A 135 6.08 -49.86 -20.94
N ASN A 136 6.55 -49.63 -19.71
CA ASN A 136 7.58 -50.43 -19.00
C ASN A 136 8.16 -49.58 -17.85
N VAL A 137 7.91 -49.95 -16.58
CA VAL A 137 8.69 -50.93 -15.77
C VAL A 137 10.08 -50.31 -15.52
N TRP A 138 10.45 -49.99 -14.28
CA TRP A 138 11.11 -50.96 -13.39
C TRP A 138 10.56 -50.98 -11.96
N ARG A 139 10.56 -52.20 -11.42
CA ARG A 139 10.10 -52.59 -10.09
C ARG A 139 11.30 -52.58 -9.11
N SER A 140 10.93 -52.36 -7.86
CA SER A 140 11.65 -52.21 -6.59
C SER A 140 12.79 -53.16 -6.21
N GLY A 141 13.65 -52.66 -5.31
CA GLY A 141 14.45 -53.41 -4.32
C GLY A 141 14.64 -52.58 -3.02
N PRO A 142 14.90 -53.20 -1.84
CA PRO A 142 14.32 -52.73 -0.56
C PRO A 142 15.28 -52.09 0.47
N ALA A 143 14.65 -51.33 1.39
CA ALA A 143 14.97 -51.05 2.81
C ALA A 143 16.33 -50.42 3.22
N SER A 144 16.27 -49.22 3.82
CA SER A 144 16.80 -48.94 5.17
C SER A 144 16.58 -47.47 5.57
N ALA A 145 16.41 -47.27 6.88
CA ALA A 145 15.85 -46.09 7.53
C ALA A 145 16.78 -44.86 7.55
N GLY A 146 16.17 -43.67 7.47
CA GLY A 146 16.77 -42.38 7.81
C GLY A 146 15.69 -41.29 7.80
N PRO A 147 15.68 -40.33 8.74
CA PRO A 147 14.61 -39.35 8.85
C PRO A 147 14.68 -38.38 7.68
N THR A 148 13.64 -38.38 6.85
CA THR A 148 13.50 -37.47 5.72
C THR A 148 13.31 -36.04 6.24
N ILE A 149 14.32 -35.23 5.96
CA ILE A 149 14.23 -33.78 5.95
C ILE A 149 13.01 -33.40 5.11
N SER A 150 12.01 -32.81 5.76
CA SER A 150 10.85 -32.23 5.11
C SER A 150 11.32 -31.32 3.97
N SER A 151 11.05 -31.73 2.74
CA SER A 151 11.14 -30.88 1.57
C SER A 151 10.09 -29.77 1.73
N ARG A 152 10.53 -28.65 2.32
CA ARG A 152 9.79 -27.39 2.25
C ARG A 152 9.68 -26.99 0.78
N THR A 153 8.55 -27.34 0.18
CA THR A 153 8.08 -26.74 -1.06
C THR A 153 7.97 -25.23 -0.83
N ARG A 154 8.92 -24.46 -1.36
CA ARG A 154 8.88 -23.00 -1.42
C ARG A 154 7.76 -22.58 -2.39
N LYS A 155 6.51 -22.63 -1.95
CA LYS A 155 5.48 -21.74 -2.49
C LYS A 155 5.70 -20.39 -1.82
N GLY A 156 5.94 -19.35 -2.63
CA GLY A 156 6.28 -18.00 -2.18
C GLY A 156 5.40 -17.57 -1.02
N LYS A 157 6.02 -17.34 0.14
CA LYS A 157 5.34 -16.93 1.34
C LYS A 157 5.13 -15.43 1.21
N HIS A 158 3.94 -15.00 0.81
CA HIS A 158 3.59 -13.57 0.88
C HIS A 158 3.82 -13.13 2.33
N VAL A 159 4.71 -12.14 2.52
CA VAL A 159 5.13 -11.68 3.85
C VAL A 159 3.96 -11.02 4.58
N PHE A 160 3.02 -10.45 3.82
CA PHE A 160 1.82 -9.79 4.34
C PHE A 160 0.55 -10.57 3.96
N GLY A 161 -0.44 -10.54 4.85
CA GLY A 161 -1.70 -11.26 4.73
C GLY A 161 -2.69 -10.68 3.69
N ASN A 162 -3.97 -11.02 3.83
CA ASN A 162 -5.02 -10.63 2.91
C ASN A 162 -5.21 -9.10 2.83
N MET A 163 -5.77 -8.64 1.70
CA MET A 163 -6.01 -7.22 1.41
C MET A 163 -7.30 -6.65 2.01
N ASP A 164 -8.12 -7.48 2.65
CA ASP A 164 -9.36 -7.00 3.23
C ASP A 164 -9.07 -6.09 4.43
N PRO A 165 -9.61 -4.86 4.47
CA PRO A 165 -9.44 -3.98 5.60
C PRO A 165 -10.01 -4.59 6.90
N PRO A 166 -9.38 -4.35 8.06
CA PRO A 166 -9.92 -4.79 9.33
C PRO A 166 -11.20 -4.02 9.70
N GLN A 167 -11.95 -4.53 10.68
CA GLN A 167 -13.04 -3.77 11.29
C GLN A 167 -12.51 -2.53 12.00
N LEU A 168 -12.97 -1.36 11.54
CA LEU A 168 -12.64 -0.05 12.11
C LEU A 168 -13.80 0.45 12.99
N PRO A 169 -13.52 1.25 14.04
CA PRO A 169 -14.55 1.95 14.80
C PRO A 169 -15.44 2.83 13.90
N GLU A 170 -16.72 2.96 14.25
CA GLU A 170 -17.69 3.73 13.44
C GLU A 170 -17.30 5.21 13.26
N ASN A 171 -16.61 5.77 14.25
CA ASN A 171 -16.14 7.15 14.26
C ASN A 171 -14.66 7.30 13.84
N PHE A 172 -14.05 6.24 13.29
CA PHE A 172 -12.70 6.35 12.77
C PHE A 172 -12.69 7.19 11.49
N GLU A 173 -11.98 8.30 11.51
CA GLU A 173 -11.83 9.20 10.38
C GLU A 173 -10.36 9.36 9.99
N ILE A 174 -10.12 9.59 8.69
CA ILE A 174 -8.82 10.01 8.17
C ILE A 174 -8.95 11.45 7.69
N ASP A 175 -8.22 12.35 8.35
CA ASP A 175 -8.11 13.75 7.96
C ASP A 175 -6.92 13.92 7.02
N ILE A 176 -7.18 14.20 5.74
CA ILE A 176 -6.17 14.27 4.69
C ILE A 176 -6.04 15.71 4.20
N VAL A 177 -4.84 16.24 4.33
CA VAL A 177 -4.39 17.48 3.69
C VAL A 177 -3.49 17.10 2.51
N ALA A 178 -3.68 17.73 1.36
CA ALA A 178 -2.87 17.45 0.17
C ALA A 178 -2.08 18.68 -0.29
N THR A 179 -0.86 18.43 -0.77
CA THR A 179 -0.04 19.45 -1.43
C THR A 179 0.43 18.95 -2.79
N ASP A 180 0.36 19.81 -3.81
CA ASP A 180 0.96 19.56 -5.11
C ASP A 180 1.08 20.87 -5.90
N PRO A 181 2.30 21.27 -6.32
CA PRO A 181 2.51 22.55 -6.99
C PRO A 181 1.94 22.61 -8.41
N TYR A 182 1.56 21.48 -9.03
CA TYR A 182 1.13 21.46 -10.42
C TYR A 182 -0.27 20.88 -10.63
N THR A 183 -0.58 19.74 -10.00
CA THR A 183 -1.74 18.89 -10.33
C THR A 183 -2.97 19.13 -9.45
N SER A 184 -2.96 20.22 -8.67
CA SER A 184 -4.09 20.66 -7.84
C SER A 184 -5.46 20.63 -8.56
N PRO A 185 -5.61 21.03 -9.85
CA PRO A 185 -6.89 20.91 -10.56
C PRO A 185 -7.37 19.46 -10.74
N ALA A 186 -6.48 18.56 -11.17
CA ALA A 186 -6.79 17.14 -11.35
C ALA A 186 -7.13 16.46 -10.02
N TYR A 187 -6.41 16.82 -8.96
CA TYR A 187 -6.70 16.35 -7.60
C TYR A 187 -8.11 16.75 -7.16
N ARG A 188 -8.46 18.03 -7.29
CA ARG A 188 -9.75 18.57 -6.85
C ARG A 188 -10.91 17.95 -7.61
N GLU A 189 -10.79 17.81 -8.92
CA GLU A 189 -11.80 17.15 -9.76
C GLU A 189 -12.05 15.72 -9.29
N ARG A 190 -10.98 14.95 -9.01
CA ARG A 190 -11.07 13.52 -8.74
C ARG A 190 -11.46 13.19 -7.29
N THR A 191 -10.99 13.98 -6.33
CA THR A 191 -11.18 13.71 -4.89
C THR A 191 -12.28 14.54 -4.25
N SER A 192 -12.75 15.59 -4.95
CA SER A 192 -13.62 16.64 -4.38
C SER A 192 -13.02 17.35 -3.16
N ARG A 193 -11.69 17.30 -2.97
CA ARG A 193 -10.95 17.91 -1.85
C ARG A 193 -9.99 19.00 -2.34
N PRO A 194 -9.65 19.98 -1.50
CA PRO A 194 -8.64 20.98 -1.86
C PRO A 194 -7.24 20.35 -1.92
N CYS A 195 -6.39 20.90 -2.78
CA CYS A 195 -4.95 20.61 -2.82
C CYS A 195 -4.21 21.95 -2.80
N HIS A 196 -3.24 22.09 -1.91
CA HIS A 196 -2.48 23.32 -1.76
C HIS A 196 -1.30 23.33 -2.74
N PRO A 197 -1.07 24.43 -3.48
CA PRO A 197 0.03 24.54 -4.45
C PRO A 197 1.37 24.80 -3.74
N ILE A 198 1.78 23.87 -2.87
CA ILE A 198 2.99 23.92 -2.06
C ILE A 198 3.98 22.90 -2.64
N SER A 199 5.18 23.36 -3.00
CA SER A 199 6.24 22.52 -3.55
C SER A 199 7.09 21.84 -2.46
N PHE A 200 7.99 20.95 -2.88
CA PHE A 200 9.02 20.42 -1.98
C PHE A 200 9.93 21.52 -1.41
N THR A 201 10.27 22.53 -2.20
CA THR A 201 11.08 23.65 -1.74
C THR A 201 10.35 24.47 -0.67
N ASP A 202 9.05 24.68 -0.84
CA ASP A 202 8.23 25.38 0.15
C ASP A 202 8.19 24.60 1.48
N LEU A 203 7.93 23.29 1.42
CA LEU A 203 7.92 22.41 2.59
C LEU A 203 9.28 22.39 3.30
N ALA A 204 10.39 22.32 2.54
CA ALA A 204 11.75 22.36 3.10
C ALA A 204 12.07 23.69 3.79
N ASN A 205 11.40 24.78 3.39
CA ASN A 205 11.51 26.09 4.03
C ASN A 205 10.50 26.29 5.18
N GLY A 206 9.79 25.23 5.59
CA GLY A 206 8.83 25.27 6.69
C GLY A 206 7.46 25.86 6.31
N VAL A 207 7.16 26.04 5.02
CA VAL A 207 5.84 26.46 4.55
C VAL A 207 4.90 25.26 4.60
N LEU A 208 3.96 25.28 5.53
CA LEU A 208 3.01 24.19 5.74
C LEU A 208 1.60 24.58 5.27
N PRO A 209 0.79 23.62 4.77
CA PRO A 209 -0.61 23.88 4.49
C PRO A 209 -1.36 24.25 5.79
N PRO A 210 -2.49 24.98 5.69
CA PRO A 210 -3.26 25.39 6.85
C PRO A 210 -3.65 24.20 7.73
N ASP A 211 -3.45 24.32 9.04
CA ASP A 211 -3.95 23.34 10.01
C ASP A 211 -5.47 23.53 10.16
N SER A 212 -6.25 22.54 9.73
CA SER A 212 -7.70 22.47 9.93
C SER A 212 -8.10 22.65 11.40
N LEU A 213 -7.19 22.31 12.32
CA LEU A 213 -7.48 22.27 13.74
C LEU A 213 -6.72 23.33 14.58
N GLN A 214 -5.89 24.20 13.97
CA GLN A 214 -5.16 25.30 14.64
C GLN A 214 -4.56 24.98 16.03
N HIS A 215 -3.95 23.79 16.21
CA HIS A 215 -3.60 23.33 17.57
C HIS A 215 -2.28 23.90 18.12
N SER A 216 -1.44 24.57 17.32
CA SER A 216 -0.14 25.07 17.80
C SER A 216 0.46 26.16 16.92
N GLN A 217 1.21 27.09 17.55
CA GLN A 217 2.09 28.04 16.87
C GLN A 217 3.24 27.35 16.10
N ALA A 218 3.52 26.07 16.39
CA ALA A 218 4.54 25.27 15.70
C ALA A 218 4.04 24.57 14.42
N GLY A 219 2.77 24.75 14.04
CA GLY A 219 2.13 24.11 12.89
C GLY A 219 1.58 22.69 13.18
N PRO A 220 0.92 22.06 12.19
CA PRO A 220 0.35 20.73 12.34
C PRO A 220 1.45 19.66 12.47
N ILE A 221 1.17 18.62 13.27
CA ILE A 221 1.97 17.38 13.31
C ILE A 221 1.13 16.27 12.70
N TRP A 222 1.54 15.76 11.55
CA TRP A 222 0.88 14.64 10.89
C TRP A 222 1.24 13.32 11.56
N ASP A 223 0.32 12.36 11.52
CA ASP A 223 0.64 10.99 11.90
C ASP A 223 1.39 10.30 10.76
N VAL A 224 1.02 10.61 9.50
CA VAL A 224 1.63 10.03 8.30
C VAL A 224 1.83 11.10 7.23
N ILE A 225 3.02 11.14 6.63
CA ILE A 225 3.26 11.80 5.34
C ILE A 225 3.35 10.71 4.29
N VAL A 226 2.58 10.83 3.21
CA VAL A 226 2.69 9.97 2.03
C VAL A 226 3.29 10.78 0.89
N CYS A 227 4.29 10.22 0.20
CA CYS A 227 4.78 10.76 -1.06
C CYS A 227 4.80 9.66 -2.11
N SER A 228 3.96 9.81 -3.13
CA SER A 228 3.81 8.81 -4.19
C SER A 228 4.38 9.31 -5.50
N PHE A 229 5.31 8.56 -6.08
CA PHE A 229 5.90 8.80 -7.41
C PHE A 229 6.56 10.17 -7.63
N ALA A 230 6.87 10.93 -6.57
CA ALA A 230 7.36 12.30 -6.70
C ALA A 230 8.70 12.59 -5.99
N LEU A 231 9.04 11.90 -4.90
CA LEU A 231 10.25 12.25 -4.11
C LEU A 231 11.55 12.19 -4.93
N HIS A 232 11.60 11.34 -5.96
CA HIS A 232 12.77 11.20 -6.84
C HIS A 232 12.99 12.41 -7.77
N LEU A 233 12.03 13.33 -7.85
CA LEU A 233 12.17 14.60 -8.57
C LEU A 233 13.12 15.55 -7.85
N VAL A 234 13.32 15.36 -6.53
CA VAL A 234 14.36 16.06 -5.78
C VAL A 234 15.71 15.38 -6.04
N THR A 235 16.40 15.85 -7.08
CA THR A 235 17.63 15.22 -7.57
C THR A 235 18.87 15.64 -6.77
N SER A 236 18.84 16.81 -6.15
CA SER A 236 19.92 17.31 -5.30
C SER A 236 19.88 16.66 -3.91
N PRO A 237 20.96 15.99 -3.46
CA PRO A 237 21.02 15.41 -2.12
C PRO A 237 20.86 16.43 -0.99
N SER A 238 21.29 17.68 -1.18
CA SER A 238 21.15 18.73 -0.16
C SER A 238 19.72 19.22 -0.04
N GLU A 239 19.00 19.38 -1.16
CA GLU A 239 17.58 19.74 -1.16
C GLU A 239 16.73 18.60 -0.58
N LEU A 240 17.04 17.36 -0.95
CA LEU A 240 16.38 16.18 -0.40
C LEU A 240 16.61 16.07 1.11
N PHE A 241 17.84 16.32 1.57
CA PHE A 241 18.15 16.39 3.00
C PHE A 241 17.33 17.47 3.70
N ALA A 242 17.33 18.71 3.18
CA ALA A 242 16.61 19.82 3.78
C ALA A 242 15.12 19.53 3.92
N LEU A 243 14.49 19.00 2.85
CA LEU A 243 13.10 18.56 2.87
C LEU A 243 12.86 17.49 3.94
N LEU A 244 13.61 16.40 3.92
CA LEU A 244 13.37 15.26 4.80
C LEU A 244 13.64 15.62 6.27
N TYR A 245 14.69 16.41 6.52
CA TYR A 245 15.02 16.86 7.87
C TYR A 245 13.89 17.72 8.45
N GLU A 246 13.38 18.70 7.69
CA GLU A 246 12.25 19.54 8.13
C GLU A 246 11.00 18.68 8.40
N LEU A 247 10.65 17.76 7.49
CA LEU A 247 9.48 16.89 7.66
C LEU A 247 9.61 15.93 8.86
N SER A 248 10.83 15.59 9.28
CA SER A 248 11.04 14.68 10.43
C SER A 248 10.49 15.26 11.73
N GLY A 249 10.53 16.58 11.90
CA GLY A 249 9.92 17.26 13.06
C GLY A 249 8.41 17.43 12.96
N LYS A 250 7.79 17.06 11.82
CA LYS A 250 6.39 17.34 11.52
C LYS A 250 5.54 16.10 11.31
N SER A 251 6.14 14.91 11.26
CA SER A 251 5.38 13.66 11.14
C SER A 251 6.02 12.49 11.84
N ARG A 252 5.19 11.56 12.32
CA ARG A 252 5.64 10.30 12.95
C ARG A 252 6.08 9.28 11.92
N TRP A 253 5.33 9.17 10.82
CA TRP A 253 5.58 8.23 9.75
C TRP A 253 5.80 8.93 8.41
N LEU A 254 6.73 8.39 7.62
CA LEU A 254 6.94 8.76 6.22
C LEU A 254 6.80 7.52 5.35
N VAL A 255 5.91 7.61 4.37
CA VAL A 255 5.58 6.55 3.41
C VAL A 255 6.02 6.99 2.03
N ILE A 256 7.00 6.30 1.46
CA ILE A 256 7.50 6.55 0.12
C ILE A 256 7.02 5.46 -0.83
N ILE A 257 6.27 5.84 -1.85
CA ILE A 257 5.76 4.92 -2.88
C ILE A 257 6.43 5.27 -4.21
N ALA A 258 7.10 4.32 -4.84
CA ALA A 258 7.84 4.56 -6.08
C ALA A 258 7.89 3.30 -6.95
N PRO A 259 8.14 3.43 -8.27
CA PRO A 259 8.37 2.27 -9.13
C PRO A 259 9.81 1.73 -9.00
N HIS A 260 10.67 2.39 -8.22
CA HIS A 260 12.10 2.10 -8.11
C HIS A 260 12.65 2.46 -6.72
N LYS A 261 13.87 1.98 -6.42
CA LYS A 261 14.52 2.14 -5.11
C LYS A 261 14.98 3.58 -4.77
N LYS A 262 14.94 4.52 -5.73
CA LYS A 262 15.36 5.92 -5.50
C LYS A 262 14.21 6.82 -5.00
N PRO A 263 14.51 7.86 -4.21
CA PRO A 263 15.83 8.19 -3.67
C PRO A 263 16.20 7.29 -2.47
N GLU A 264 17.49 7.30 -2.11
CA GLU A 264 18.01 6.69 -0.90
C GLU A 264 17.93 7.72 0.25
N ILE A 265 17.41 7.29 1.40
CA ILE A 265 17.26 8.13 2.59
C ILE A 265 18.22 7.61 3.64
N LYS A 266 19.09 8.49 4.14
CA LYS A 266 20.08 8.15 5.17
C LYS A 266 19.45 8.24 6.55
N GLU A 267 19.84 7.36 7.47
CA GLU A 267 19.31 7.35 8.85
C GLU A 267 19.61 8.64 9.62
N THR A 268 20.67 9.35 9.25
CA THR A 268 21.05 10.64 9.84
C THR A 268 20.14 11.80 9.42
N TRP A 269 19.17 11.57 8.53
CA TRP A 269 18.28 12.62 8.00
C TRP A 269 16.96 12.74 8.77
N GLY A 270 16.94 12.23 10.02
CA GLY A 270 15.77 12.30 10.90
C GLY A 270 14.78 11.14 10.73
N TRP A 271 15.11 10.14 9.91
CA TRP A 271 14.23 9.03 9.58
C TRP A 271 14.94 7.68 9.71
N SER A 272 14.41 6.80 10.56
CA SER A 272 14.82 5.39 10.61
C SER A 272 13.97 4.54 9.68
N ARG A 273 14.61 3.66 8.90
CA ARG A 273 13.90 2.70 8.07
C ARG A 273 13.12 1.73 8.98
N TRP A 274 11.87 1.42 8.62
CA TRP A 274 11.04 0.52 9.42
C TRP A 274 10.83 -0.82 8.73
N ASP A 275 10.96 -1.89 9.51
CA ASP A 275 10.60 -3.25 9.11
C ASP A 275 9.09 -3.43 9.32
N ILE A 276 8.37 -3.57 8.21
CA ILE A 276 6.90 -3.55 8.18
C ILE A 276 6.36 -4.88 8.72
N ALA A 277 7.04 -6.00 8.47
CA ALA A 277 6.60 -7.32 8.91
C ALA A 277 6.68 -7.46 10.43
N SER A 278 7.84 -7.18 11.01
CA SER A 278 8.08 -7.27 12.47
C SER A 278 7.60 -6.04 13.23
N TRP A 279 7.35 -4.92 12.54
CA TRP A 279 7.02 -3.62 13.11
C TRP A 279 8.09 -3.10 14.09
N THR A 280 9.35 -3.15 13.65
CA THR A 280 10.51 -2.69 14.42
C THR A 280 11.43 -1.83 13.55
N ALA A 281 12.33 -1.07 14.18
CA ALA A 281 13.37 -0.35 13.45
C ALA A 281 14.24 -1.35 12.68
N ALA A 282 14.49 -1.08 11.40
CA ALA A 282 15.39 -1.89 10.61
C ALA A 282 16.82 -1.67 11.11
N GLY A 283 17.42 -2.68 11.75
CA GLY A 283 18.82 -2.58 12.17
C GLY A 283 19.77 -2.46 10.98
N GLU A 284 20.94 -1.85 11.20
CA GLU A 284 21.98 -1.63 10.17
C GLU A 284 22.27 -2.89 9.34
N GLY A 285 22.34 -4.07 9.99
CA GLY A 285 22.61 -5.34 9.31
C GLY A 285 21.57 -5.74 8.26
N LYS A 286 20.28 -5.43 8.45
CA LYS A 286 19.22 -5.73 7.46
C LYS A 286 19.28 -4.76 6.27
N LEU A 287 19.69 -3.51 6.49
CA LEU A 287 19.83 -2.50 5.43
C LEU A 287 20.90 -2.91 4.42
N TYR A 288 22.09 -3.29 4.90
CA TYR A 288 23.20 -3.71 4.03
C TYR A 288 22.94 -5.05 3.32
N ALA A 289 22.18 -5.97 3.93
CA ALA A 289 21.80 -7.24 3.31
C ALA A 289 20.85 -7.04 2.11
N SER A 290 19.92 -6.06 2.21
CA SER A 290 18.98 -5.75 1.12
C SER A 290 19.65 -5.17 -0.14
N GLY A 291 20.86 -4.61 -0.01
CA GLY A 291 21.64 -4.07 -1.13
C GLY A 291 22.32 -5.14 -2.00
N LYS A 292 22.39 -6.39 -1.55
CA LYS A 292 23.00 -7.51 -2.30
C LYS A 292 21.99 -8.42 -3.01
N ALA A 293 20.69 -8.19 -2.86
CA ALA A 293 19.67 -8.93 -3.61
C ALA A 293 19.75 -8.51 -5.09
N ASN A 294 19.85 -9.50 -5.99
CA ASN A 294 19.89 -9.30 -7.44
C ASN A 294 18.75 -8.37 -7.88
N GLU A 295 19.07 -7.34 -8.66
CA GLU A 295 18.08 -6.33 -9.11
C GLU A 295 16.94 -6.94 -9.95
N GLU A 296 17.10 -8.17 -10.42
CA GLU A 296 16.16 -8.91 -11.26
C GLU A 296 15.04 -9.62 -10.48
N GLU A 297 15.20 -9.85 -9.17
CA GLU A 297 14.15 -10.43 -8.34
C GLU A 297 13.38 -9.30 -7.65
N GLU A 298 12.20 -8.94 -8.21
CA GLU A 298 11.17 -8.10 -7.58
C GLU A 298 10.55 -8.80 -6.35
N GLU A 299 11.36 -9.40 -5.48
CA GLU A 299 10.86 -10.14 -4.33
C GLU A 299 10.50 -9.16 -3.19
N GLU A 300 9.30 -9.34 -2.65
CA GLU A 300 8.82 -8.61 -1.49
C GLU A 300 9.71 -8.90 -0.29
N THR A 301 10.13 -7.84 0.41
CA THR A 301 10.98 -7.97 1.61
C THR A 301 10.25 -7.44 2.83
N GLU A 302 10.73 -7.79 4.02
CA GLU A 302 10.20 -7.25 5.28
C GLU A 302 10.32 -5.71 5.37
N LEU A 303 11.24 -5.12 4.58
CA LEU A 303 11.50 -3.69 4.54
C LEU A 303 10.65 -2.97 3.46
N GLU A 304 10.16 -3.68 2.44
CA GLU A 304 9.50 -3.09 1.28
C GLU A 304 8.34 -3.94 0.80
N ILE A 305 7.15 -3.34 0.71
CA ILE A 305 5.98 -3.96 0.10
C ILE A 305 6.08 -3.78 -1.41
N VAL A 306 6.01 -4.87 -2.17
CA VAL A 306 6.10 -4.85 -3.64
C VAL A 306 4.83 -5.42 -4.25
N ARG A 307 4.08 -4.61 -5.01
CA ARG A 307 2.84 -5.00 -5.70
C ARG A 307 2.77 -4.33 -7.06
N ASP A 308 2.54 -5.09 -8.12
CA ASP A 308 2.34 -4.57 -9.49
C ASP A 308 3.43 -3.55 -9.91
N LYS A 309 4.70 -3.86 -9.67
CA LYS A 309 5.87 -2.98 -9.93
C LYS A 309 5.90 -1.68 -9.09
N VAL A 310 5.05 -1.58 -8.08
CA VAL A 310 5.04 -0.49 -7.10
C VAL A 310 5.69 -0.96 -5.82
N LYS A 311 6.56 -0.12 -5.27
CA LYS A 311 7.36 -0.35 -4.08
C LYS A 311 6.95 0.65 -3.01
N LEU A 312 6.62 0.18 -1.81
CA LEU A 312 6.34 1.03 -0.66
C LEU A 312 7.38 0.83 0.42
N ARG A 313 7.90 1.95 0.91
CA ARG A 313 8.92 2.02 1.95
C ARG A 313 8.42 2.87 3.11
N LEU A 314 8.39 2.30 4.30
CA LEU A 314 8.04 2.96 5.54
C LEU A 314 9.28 3.42 6.31
N TYR A 315 9.19 4.62 6.88
CA TYR A 315 10.18 5.22 7.76
C TYR A 315 9.50 5.83 8.97
N ARG A 316 10.16 5.74 10.12
CA ARG A 316 9.73 6.38 11.37
C ARG A 316 10.62 7.60 11.65
N SER A 317 10.00 8.69 12.09
CA SER A 317 10.76 9.88 12.51
C SER A 317 11.50 9.62 13.81
N ASN A 318 12.71 10.17 13.91
CA ASN A 318 13.54 10.12 15.11
C ASN A 318 13.09 11.14 16.18
N ALA A 319 12.16 12.03 15.84
CA ALA A 319 11.65 13.06 16.74
C ALA A 319 10.49 12.59 17.65
N PHE A 320 9.92 11.39 17.41
CA PHE A 320 8.71 10.90 18.07
C PHE A 320 8.76 9.46 18.63
#